data_AF-A0A563EG62-F1
#
_entry.id   AF-A0A563EG62-F1
#
_cell.length_a   1.000
_cell.length_b   1.000
_cell.length_c   1.000
_cell.angle_alpha   90.00
_cell.angle_beta   90.00
_cell.angle_gamma   90.00
#
_symmetry.space_group_name_H-M   'P 1'
#
loop_
_entity.id
_entity.type
_entity.pdbx_description
1 polymer ?
#
loop_
_entity_poly.entity_id
_entity_poly.type
_entity_poly.pdbx_seq_one_letter_code
_entity_poly.pdbx_strand_id
1 'polypeptide(L)'
;MDHVLARLLRERVLGYLDAVDAQGSAESRQVSAAWRALLGIHETTESGACRECGRRKARMCTVWRVACAYFTPEREPRLRG
;
A
#
# COMPACT_ATOMS: atom_id res chain seq x y z
N MET A 1 11.09 6.13 8.66
CA MET A 1 9.87 6.67 8.04
C MET A 1 9.02 7.15 9.20
N ASP A 2 8.57 8.40 9.19
CA ASP A 2 7.72 8.90 10.27
C ASP A 2 6.35 8.21 10.25
N HIS A 3 5.74 8.00 11.42
CA HIS A 3 4.47 7.30 11.61
C HIS A 3 3.32 7.95 10.82
N VAL A 4 3.38 9.28 10.62
CA VAL A 4 2.43 10.02 9.77
C VAL A 4 2.50 9.60 8.31
N LEU A 5 3.72 9.50 7.74
CA LEU A 5 3.91 9.08 6.35
C LEU A 5 3.48 7.62 6.15
N ALA A 6 3.77 6.74 7.10
CA ALA A 6 3.34 5.35 7.07
C ALA A 6 1.81 5.23 7.06
N ARG A 7 1.12 6.03 7.89
CA ARG A 7 -0.36 6.08 7.92
C ARG A 7 -0.94 6.57 6.59
N LEU A 8 -0.42 7.65 6.03
CA LEU A 8 -0.91 8.22 4.77
C LEU A 8 -0.72 7.26 3.58
N LEU A 9 0.43 6.58 3.50
CA LEU A 9 0.67 5.58 2.47
C LEU A 9 -0.29 4.40 2.61
N ARG A 10 -0.53 3.93 3.83
CA ARG A 10 -1.51 2.88 4.10
C ARG A 10 -2.92 3.30 3.65
N GLU A 11 -3.38 4.48 4.04
CA GLU A 11 -4.69 4.99 3.65
C GLU A 11 -4.82 5.10 2.13
N ARG A 12 -3.79 5.59 1.44
CA ARG A 12 -3.82 5.76 -0.02
C ARG A 12 -3.82 4.43 -0.77
N VAL A 13 -3.01 3.47 -0.32
CA VAL A 13 -2.99 2.10 -0.86
C VAL A 13 -4.36 1.44 -0.68
N LEU A 14 -4.92 1.49 0.53
CA LEU A 14 -6.23 0.87 0.81
C LEU A 14 -7.35 1.55 0.01
N GLY A 15 -7.36 2.87 -0.09
CA GLY A 15 -8.34 3.60 -0.90
C GLY A 15 -8.25 3.27 -2.39
N TYR A 16 -7.05 2.99 -2.92
CA TYR A 16 -6.91 2.50 -4.29
C TYR A 16 -7.54 1.10 -4.45
N LEU A 17 -7.28 0.17 -3.52
CA LEU A 17 -7.87 -1.17 -3.55
C LEU A 17 -9.40 -1.13 -3.39
N ASP A 18 -9.93 -0.22 -2.60
CA ASP A 18 -11.38 0.02 -2.49
C ASP A 18 -11.98 0.49 -3.83
N ALA A 19 -11.27 1.37 -4.54
CA ALA A 19 -11.68 1.81 -5.88
C ALA A 19 -11.63 0.65 -6.91
N VAL A 20 -10.59 -0.20 -6.84
CA VAL A 20 -10.49 -1.42 -7.66
C VAL A 20 -11.65 -2.37 -7.37
N ASP A 21 -12.06 -2.52 -6.11
CA ASP A 21 -13.17 -3.39 -5.78
C ASP A 21 -14.51 -2.90 -6.33
N ALA A 22 -14.74 -1.58 -6.23
CA ALA A 22 -15.97 -0.96 -6.66
C ALA A 22 -16.15 -0.96 -8.18
N GLN A 23 -15.06 -0.83 -8.94
CA GLN A 23 -15.09 -0.57 -10.39
C GLN A 23 -14.45 -1.67 -11.25
N GLY A 24 -13.70 -2.60 -10.63
CA GLY A 24 -12.91 -3.60 -11.34
C GLY A 24 -13.71 -4.83 -11.81
N SER A 25 -13.06 -5.63 -12.65
CA SER A 25 -13.56 -6.95 -13.04
C SER A 25 -13.51 -7.94 -11.87
N ALA A 26 -14.09 -9.13 -12.03
CA ALA A 26 -13.97 -10.20 -11.05
C ALA A 26 -12.49 -10.59 -10.79
N GLU A 27 -11.67 -10.60 -11.83
CA GLU A 27 -10.23 -10.87 -11.73
C GLU A 27 -9.50 -9.75 -10.97
N SER A 28 -9.81 -8.48 -11.26
CA SER A 28 -9.24 -7.35 -10.50
C SER A 28 -9.60 -7.41 -9.02
N ARG A 29 -10.85 -7.79 -8.69
CA ARG A 29 -11.29 -8.01 -7.30
C ARG A 29 -10.55 -9.17 -6.63
N GLN A 30 -10.31 -10.27 -7.35
CA GLN A 30 -9.54 -11.40 -6.81
C GLN A 30 -8.09 -10.99 -6.50
N VAL A 31 -7.45 -10.25 -7.39
CA VAL A 31 -6.10 -9.72 -7.18
C VAL A 31 -6.08 -8.71 -6.02
N SER A 32 -7.07 -7.82 -5.95
CA SER A 32 -7.26 -6.88 -4.83
C SER A 32 -7.39 -7.59 -3.49
N ALA A 33 -8.20 -8.66 -3.42
CA ALA A 33 -8.35 -9.48 -2.22
C ALA A 33 -7.02 -10.16 -1.81
N ALA A 34 -6.27 -10.69 -2.78
CA ALA A 34 -4.95 -11.27 -2.51
C ALA A 34 -3.97 -10.22 -1.96
N TRP A 35 -3.96 -9.01 -2.50
CA TRP A 35 -3.15 -7.91 -1.99
C TRP A 35 -3.55 -7.49 -0.56
N ARG A 36 -4.85 -7.41 -0.26
CA ARG A 36 -5.31 -7.12 1.11
C ARG A 36 -4.88 -8.17 2.11
N ALA A 37 -4.99 -9.45 1.75
CA ALA A 37 -4.51 -10.54 2.60
C ALA A 37 -3.00 -10.41 2.86
N LEU A 38 -2.21 -10.17 1.82
CA LEU A 38 -0.76 -10.01 1.93
C LEU A 38 -0.36 -8.78 2.76
N LEU A 39 -1.04 -7.64 2.58
CA LEU A 39 -0.81 -6.43 3.36
C LEU A 39 -1.20 -6.58 4.83
N GLY A 40 -2.24 -7.38 5.13
CA GLY A 40 -2.63 -7.73 6.49
C GLY A 40 -1.58 -8.57 7.21
N ILE A 41 -0.99 -9.56 6.52
CA ILE A 41 0.14 -10.35 7.06
C ILE A 41 1.33 -9.43 7.35
N HIS A 42 1.59 -8.47 6.47
CA HIS A 42 2.69 -7.51 6.60
C HIS A 42 2.31 -6.22 7.33
N GLU A 43 1.31 -6.23 8.22
CA GLU A 43 0.86 -5.04 8.94
C GLU A 43 2.03 -4.27 9.58
N THR A 44 2.04 -2.95 9.38
CA THR A 44 3.03 -2.06 9.99
C THR A 44 2.64 -1.74 11.42
N THR A 45 3.59 -1.86 12.34
CA THR A 45 3.50 -1.36 13.72
C THR A 45 3.46 0.18 13.74
N GLU A 46 3.15 0.76 14.90
CA GLU A 46 3.19 2.22 15.12
C GLU A 46 4.55 2.85 14.78
N SER A 47 5.63 2.09 14.94
CA SER A 47 6.99 2.50 14.58
C SER A 47 7.29 2.46 13.06
N GLY A 48 6.32 2.02 12.24
CA GLY A 48 6.48 1.81 10.80
C GLY A 48 7.23 0.52 10.43
N ALA A 49 7.64 -0.29 11.42
CA ALA A 49 8.23 -1.61 11.18
C ALA A 49 7.17 -2.65 10.82
N CYS A 50 7.49 -3.57 9.91
CA CYS A 50 6.63 -4.69 9.55
C CYS A 50 6.61 -5.76 10.65
N ARG A 51 5.42 -6.22 11.07
CA ARG A 51 5.25 -7.26 12.10
C ARG A 51 5.93 -8.58 11.69
N GLU A 52 5.75 -9.01 10.45
CA GLU A 52 6.25 -10.31 9.97
C GLU A 52 7.74 -10.29 9.62
N CYS A 53 8.26 -9.19 9.05
CA CYS A 53 9.68 -9.12 8.66
C CYS A 53 10.62 -8.82 9.85
N GLY A 54 10.07 -8.49 11.02
CA GLY A 54 10.83 -8.08 12.20
C GLY A 54 11.60 -6.77 12.04
N ARG A 55 12.40 -6.42 13.06
CA ARG A 55 13.16 -5.15 13.12
C ARG A 55 14.35 -5.06 12.15
N ARG A 56 14.54 -6.00 11.23
CA ARG A 56 15.81 -6.15 10.50
C ARG A 56 16.19 -4.97 9.60
N LYS A 57 15.30 -4.01 9.29
CA LYS A 57 15.67 -2.76 8.62
C LYS A 57 14.78 -1.61 9.07
N ALA A 58 15.37 -0.43 9.31
CA ALA A 58 14.70 0.86 9.54
C ALA A 58 13.92 1.40 8.30
N ARG A 59 13.57 0.51 7.38
CA ARG A 59 12.97 0.82 6.08
C ARG A 59 11.73 -0.05 5.89
N MET A 60 10.72 0.51 5.23
CA MET A 60 9.49 -0.17 4.85
C MET A 60 9.79 -1.52 4.16
N CYS A 61 9.03 -2.57 4.48
CA CYS A 61 9.27 -3.90 3.92
C CYS A 61 8.97 -3.92 2.41
N THR A 62 9.50 -4.93 1.71
CA THR A 62 9.37 -5.02 0.25
C THR A 62 7.91 -5.06 -0.20
N VAL A 63 7.02 -5.75 0.53
CA VAL A 63 5.59 -5.82 0.19
C VAL A 63 4.95 -4.43 0.18
N TRP A 64 5.10 -3.68 1.27
CA TRP A 64 4.58 -2.31 1.35
C TRP A 64 5.24 -1.35 0.34
N ARG A 65 6.54 -1.55 0.06
CA ARG A 65 7.25 -0.79 -0.96
C ARG A 65 6.68 -1.01 -2.36
N VAL A 66 6.36 -2.26 -2.72
CA VAL A 66 5.71 -2.58 -3.99
C VAL A 66 4.30 -2.01 -4.01
N ALA A 67 3.52 -2.19 -2.95
CA ALA A 67 2.17 -1.65 -2.87
C ALA A 67 2.13 -0.12 -3.06
N CYS A 68 3.04 0.62 -2.43
CA CYS A 68 3.14 2.06 -2.64
C CYS A 68 3.48 2.39 -4.10
N ALA A 69 4.49 1.73 -4.67
CA ALA A 69 4.93 2.01 -6.04
C ALA A 69 3.81 1.84 -7.10
N TYR A 70 2.89 0.89 -6.90
CA TYR A 70 1.84 0.58 -7.88
C TYR A 70 0.46 1.16 -7.54
N PHE A 71 0.14 1.34 -6.26
CA PHE A 71 -1.19 1.77 -5.81
C PHE A 71 -1.23 3.23 -5.36
N THR A 72 -0.09 3.91 -5.30
CA THR A 72 -0.05 5.37 -5.13
C THR A 72 0.51 6.01 -6.40
N PRO A 73 -0.22 6.01 -7.52
CA PRO A 73 0.22 6.75 -8.69
C PRO A 73 0.41 8.22 -8.27
N GLU A 74 1.55 8.78 -8.66
CA GLU A 74 1.70 10.23 -8.71
C GLU A 74 0.49 10.73 -9.50
N ARG A 75 -0.26 11.71 -8.96
CA ARG A 75 -1.08 12.51 -9.87
C ARG A 75 -0.06 13.12 -10.80
N GLU A 76 0.02 12.60 -12.02
CA GLU A 76 0.84 13.13 -13.10
C GLU A 76 0.77 14.67 -13.01
N PRO A 77 1.90 15.39 -12.97
CA PRO A 77 1.84 16.84 -13.04
C PRO A 77 1.06 17.14 -14.32
N ARG A 78 -0.10 17.77 -14.18
CA ARG A 78 -0.84 18.31 -15.33
C ARG A 78 0.17 19.15 -16.08
N LEU A 79 0.68 18.64 -17.21
CA LEU A 79 1.46 19.41 -18.15
C LEU A 79 0.56 20.59 -18.54
N ARG A 80 0.86 21.75 -17.95
CA ARG A 80 0.29 23.03 -18.32
C ARG A 80 1.14 23.52 -19.49
N GLY A 81 0.46 23.88 -20.58
CA GLY A 81 0.99 24.72 -21.66
C GLY A 81 1.48 23.91 -22.84
#